data_AF-A0A8X8KQM2-F1
#
_entry.id   AF-A0A8X8KQM2-F1
#
_cell.length_a   1.000
_cell.length_b   1.000
_cell.length_c   1.000
_cell.angle_alpha   90.00
_cell.angle_beta   90.00
_cell.angle_gamma   90.00
#
_symmetry.space_group_name_H-M   'P 1'
#
loop_
_entity.id
_entity.type
_entity.pdbx_description
1 polymer ?
#
loop_
_entity_poly.entity_id
_entity_poly.type
_entity_poly.pdbx_seq_one_letter_code
_entity_poly.pdbx_strand_id
1 'polypeptide(L)'
;MEMNEAIRAFSALGHHGRLAVFRLLMRHAPHGVRAGEIAEALHMRPNTLSSNLALLEGAGLIRSCRDGRAILYCVNLPVAGSLAAYFVHNAGRSRPELTAPLTHSPTTDQKDNSAMPALNDTDFDVLFICSGNSARSIFAEALLRDIGKGKFQAFSAGTRPGTELNPFALEVLVRNGHDVSGMRSKHISEFQAPGMPVMDFVFTVCDTAANEECPPWPGQPITGHWGLPDPVKVTGTDAEKGLAFAQAYADLRRRISAFAALPFETLNRVALQTRVDQLGDKAKT
;
A
#
# COMPACT_ATOMS: atom_id res chain seq x y z
N MET A 1 23.69 2.98 14.55
CA MET A 1 22.93 2.27 15.58
C MET A 1 23.89 1.38 16.33
N GLU A 2 23.92 1.52 17.65
CA GLU A 2 24.83 0.79 18.53
C GLU A 2 24.30 -0.63 18.84
N MET A 3 25.18 -1.54 19.25
CA MET A 3 24.82 -2.93 19.55
C MET A 3 23.68 -3.04 20.58
N ASN A 4 23.69 -2.23 21.63
CA ASN A 4 22.65 -2.23 22.67
C ASN A 4 21.28 -1.77 22.14
N GLU A 5 21.26 -0.83 21.19
CA GLU A 5 20.02 -0.40 20.52
C GLU A 5 19.48 -1.53 19.63
N ALA A 6 20.37 -2.18 18.88
CA ALA A 6 20.03 -3.33 18.04
C ALA A 6 19.43 -4.47 18.87
N ILE A 7 20.05 -4.84 20.00
CA ILE A 7 19.57 -5.90 20.89
C ILE A 7 18.16 -5.59 21.40
N ARG A 8 17.91 -4.34 21.83
CA ARG A 8 16.56 -3.93 22.28
C ARG A 8 15.54 -4.04 21.16
N ALA A 9 15.87 -3.56 19.96
CA ALA A 9 14.98 -3.59 18.81
C ALA A 9 14.69 -5.03 18.33
N PHE A 10 15.70 -5.90 18.22
CA PHE A 10 15.50 -7.31 17.88
C PHE A 10 14.70 -8.04 18.96
N SER A 11 14.97 -7.79 20.24
CA SER A 11 14.19 -8.39 21.35
C SER A 11 12.73 -7.93 21.34
N ALA A 12 12.48 -6.68 20.96
CA ALA A 12 11.12 -6.18 20.75
C ALA A 12 10.46 -6.90 19.57
N LEU A 13 11.12 -7.05 18.42
CA LEU A 13 10.56 -7.73 17.25
C LEU A 13 10.49 -9.26 17.36
N GLY A 14 11.23 -9.88 18.28
CA GLY A 14 11.23 -11.33 18.50
C GLY A 14 9.93 -11.91 19.08
N HIS A 15 8.96 -11.06 19.44
CA HIS A 15 7.66 -11.49 19.95
C HIS A 15 6.56 -11.33 18.91
N HIS A 16 5.77 -12.39 18.73
CA HIS A 16 4.71 -12.47 17.72
C HIS A 16 3.79 -11.23 17.68
N GLY A 17 3.22 -10.84 18.82
CA GLY A 17 2.31 -9.70 18.88
C GLY A 17 2.96 -8.35 18.55
N ARG A 18 4.25 -8.17 18.89
CA ARG A 18 4.96 -6.92 18.63
C ARG A 18 5.38 -6.83 17.16
N LEU A 19 5.81 -7.95 16.59
CA LEU A 19 6.08 -8.05 15.15
C LEU A 19 4.80 -7.82 14.33
N ALA A 20 3.66 -8.38 14.74
CA ALA A 20 2.38 -8.16 14.08
C ALA A 20 1.97 -6.68 14.08
N VAL A 21 2.08 -6.00 15.23
CA VAL A 21 1.85 -4.55 15.34
C VAL A 21 2.81 -3.76 14.44
N PHE A 22 4.11 -4.05 14.50
CA PHE A 22 5.11 -3.36 13.69
C PHE A 22 4.88 -3.55 12.19
N ARG A 23 4.55 -4.77 11.75
CA ARG A 23 4.23 -5.07 10.34
C ARG A 23 2.97 -4.35 9.88
N LEU A 24 1.93 -4.25 10.73
CA LEU A 24 0.74 -3.46 10.42
C LEU A 24 1.10 -1.99 10.25
N LEU A 25 1.83 -1.41 11.20
CA LEU A 25 2.25 -0.01 11.12
C LEU A 25 3.14 0.27 9.89
N MET A 26 4.00 -0.68 9.50
CA MET A 26 4.81 -0.59 8.27
C MET A 26 3.96 -0.52 7.00
N ARG A 27 2.80 -1.20 6.94
CA ARG A 27 1.89 -1.12 5.78
C ARG A 27 1.21 0.24 5.65
N HIS A 28 1.12 0.98 6.75
CA HIS A 28 0.58 2.33 6.80
C HIS A 28 1.66 3.41 6.75
N ALA A 29 2.94 3.04 6.76
CA ALA A 29 4.02 4.01 6.79
C ALA A 29 3.98 4.92 5.54
N PRO A 30 4.26 6.22 5.71
CA PRO A 30 4.72 6.89 6.93
C PRO A 30 3.58 7.34 7.86
N HIS A 31 2.32 7.15 7.46
CA HIS A 31 1.13 7.53 8.24
C HIS A 31 0.97 6.66 9.49
N GLY A 32 0.17 7.17 10.42
CA GLY A 32 -0.08 6.51 11.71
C GLY A 32 -1.46 5.89 11.81
N VAL A 33 -1.58 4.88 12.66
CA VAL A 33 -2.82 4.13 12.89
C VAL A 33 -3.28 4.33 14.33
N ARG A 34 -4.61 4.41 14.56
CA ARG A 34 -5.14 4.51 15.93
C ARG A 34 -4.99 3.19 16.67
N ALA A 35 -4.78 3.26 18.00
CA ALA A 35 -4.73 2.06 18.83
C ALA A 35 -5.98 1.17 18.67
N GLY A 36 -7.18 1.76 18.58
CA GLY A 36 -8.42 1.00 18.36
C GLY A 36 -8.42 0.22 17.04
N GLU A 37 -7.96 0.86 15.95
CA GLU A 37 -7.87 0.24 14.63
C GLU A 37 -6.82 -0.89 14.60
N ILE A 38 -5.69 -0.71 15.29
CA ILE A 38 -4.67 -1.77 15.45
C ILE A 38 -5.23 -2.95 16.24
N ALA A 39 -5.94 -2.68 17.35
CA ALA A 39 -6.53 -3.72 18.19
C ALA A 39 -7.56 -4.54 17.42
N GLU A 40 -8.42 -3.87 16.66
CA GLU A 40 -9.42 -4.50 15.81
C GLU A 40 -8.77 -5.36 14.73
N ALA A 41 -7.83 -4.79 13.97
CA ALA A 41 -7.16 -5.47 12.86
C ALA A 41 -6.39 -6.72 13.28
N LEU A 42 -5.77 -6.70 14.46
CA LEU A 42 -4.98 -7.82 14.97
C LEU A 42 -5.74 -8.70 15.97
N HIS A 43 -7.03 -8.45 16.18
CA HIS A 43 -7.86 -9.12 17.18
C HIS A 43 -7.23 -9.15 18.59
N MET A 44 -6.58 -8.04 18.98
CA MET A 44 -5.88 -7.92 20.26
C MET A 44 -6.74 -7.24 21.32
N ARG A 45 -6.64 -7.72 22.57
CA ARG A 45 -7.24 -7.02 23.71
C ARG A 45 -6.51 -5.70 23.97
N PRO A 46 -7.21 -4.62 24.41
CA PRO A 46 -6.59 -3.31 24.64
C PRO A 46 -5.35 -3.34 25.54
N ASN A 47 -5.40 -4.07 26.66
CA ASN A 47 -4.26 -4.16 27.59
C ASN A 47 -3.03 -4.79 26.94
N THR A 48 -3.23 -5.86 26.15
CA THR A 48 -2.17 -6.54 25.42
C THR A 48 -1.55 -5.63 24.36
N LEU A 49 -2.38 -4.89 23.64
CA LEU A 49 -1.91 -3.92 22.65
C LEU A 49 -1.10 -2.80 23.33
N SER A 50 -1.60 -2.22 24.41
CA SER A 50 -0.90 -1.16 25.15
C SER A 50 0.50 -1.61 25.60
N SER A 51 0.64 -2.84 26.11
CA SER A 51 1.95 -3.40 26.47
C SER A 51 2.86 -3.58 25.25
N ASN A 52 2.33 -4.05 24.11
CA ASN A 52 3.11 -4.21 22.88
C ASN A 52 3.59 -2.85 22.34
N LEU A 53 2.71 -1.84 22.32
CA LEU A 53 3.03 -0.48 21.87
C LEU A 53 4.10 0.15 22.75
N ALA A 54 3.97 0.06 24.09
CA ALA A 54 4.96 0.61 25.02
C ALA A 54 6.35 -0.01 24.84
N LEU A 55 6.43 -1.33 24.62
CA LEU A 55 7.70 -2.01 24.38
C LEU A 55 8.33 -1.66 23.02
N LEU A 56 7.51 -1.50 21.97
CA LEU A 56 7.98 -1.06 20.65
C LEU A 56 8.45 0.40 20.68
N GLU A 57 7.74 1.28 21.39
CA GLU A 57 8.09 2.69 21.55
C GLU A 57 9.35 2.84 22.41
N GLY A 58 9.46 2.07 23.50
CA GLY A 58 10.68 2.00 24.32
C GLY A 58 11.90 1.44 23.58
N ALA A 59 11.69 0.61 22.55
CA ALA A 59 12.73 0.17 21.62
C ALA A 59 13.02 1.19 20.50
N GLY A 60 12.28 2.30 20.42
CA GLY A 60 12.43 3.34 19.42
C GLY A 60 11.91 2.98 18.02
N LEU A 61 11.29 1.81 17.85
CA LEU A 61 10.81 1.29 16.56
C LEU A 61 9.55 1.99 16.07
N ILE A 62 8.75 2.51 17.01
CA ILE A 62 7.54 3.29 16.73
C ILE A 62 7.57 4.56 17.57
N ARG A 63 6.72 5.51 17.21
CA ARG A 63 6.47 6.74 17.97
C ARG A 63 4.98 7.03 18.00
N SER A 64 4.51 7.63 19.09
CA SER A 64 3.22 8.30 19.12
C SER A 64 3.28 9.64 18.36
N CYS A 65 2.33 9.86 17.44
CA CYS A 65 2.14 11.10 16.71
C CYS A 65 0.76 11.67 17.04
N ARG A 66 0.67 12.98 17.26
CA ARG A 66 -0.62 13.65 17.47
C ARG A 66 -1.18 14.16 16.15
N ASP A 67 -2.40 13.78 15.85
CA ASP A 67 -3.20 14.33 14.74
C ASP A 67 -4.49 14.90 15.33
N GLY A 68 -4.49 16.23 15.54
CA GLY A 68 -5.55 16.92 16.27
C GLY A 68 -5.73 16.37 17.69
N ARG A 69 -6.89 15.76 17.95
CA ARG A 69 -7.24 15.13 19.25
C ARG A 69 -6.91 13.65 19.32
N ALA A 70 -6.51 13.02 18.21
CA ALA A 70 -6.19 11.60 18.16
C ALA A 70 -4.70 11.36 18.38
N ILE A 71 -4.38 10.27 19.08
CA ILE A 71 -3.03 9.71 19.14
C ILE A 71 -2.97 8.60 18.10
N LEU A 72 -2.03 8.74 17.18
CA LEU A 72 -1.68 7.73 16.18
C LEU A 72 -0.34 7.12 16.54
N TYR A 73 -0.11 5.88 16.15
CA TYR A 73 1.20 5.23 16.25
C TYR A 73 1.80 5.12 14.85
N CYS A 74 3.04 5.58 14.70
CA CYS A 74 3.78 5.59 13.43
C CYS A 74 5.08 4.81 13.58
N VAL A 75 5.55 4.21 12.49
CA VAL A 75 6.89 3.62 12.45
C VAL A 75 7.95 4.71 12.48
N ASN A 76 9.03 4.45 13.22
CA ASN A 76 10.25 5.23 13.13
C ASN A 76 11.13 4.68 11.98
N LEU A 77 10.86 5.14 10.75
CA LEU A 77 11.55 4.67 9.54
C LEU A 77 13.09 4.80 9.64
N PRO A 78 13.68 5.90 10.14
CA PRO A 78 15.13 5.98 10.35
C PRO A 78 15.70 4.89 11.26
N VAL A 79 15.01 4.58 12.36
CA VAL A 79 15.44 3.52 13.29
C VAL A 79 15.28 2.14 12.66
N ALA A 80 14.16 1.89 11.98
CA ALA A 80 13.93 0.63 11.28
C ALA A 80 14.97 0.39 10.16
N GLY A 81 15.29 1.42 9.37
CA GLY A 81 16.33 1.36 8.36
C GLY A 81 17.72 1.12 8.97
N SER A 82 18.02 1.77 10.10
CA SER A 82 19.26 1.54 10.84
C SER A 82 19.37 0.12 11.40
N LEU A 83 18.25 -0.48 11.82
CA LEU A 83 18.19 -1.88 12.26
C LEU A 83 18.49 -2.85 11.12
N ALA A 84 17.88 -2.64 9.96
CA ALA A 84 18.16 -3.44 8.76
C ALA A 84 19.64 -3.30 8.33
N ALA A 85 20.14 -2.07 8.29
CA ALA A 85 21.53 -1.79 7.95
C ALA A 85 22.52 -2.44 8.94
N TYR A 86 22.22 -2.42 10.24
CA TYR A 86 23.04 -3.11 11.25
C TYR A 86 23.06 -4.62 11.03
N PHE A 87 21.92 -5.23 10.72
CA PHE A 87 21.85 -6.66 10.43
C PHE A 87 22.74 -7.02 9.24
N VAL A 88 22.67 -6.26 8.16
CA VAL A 88 23.41 -6.53 6.92
C VAL A 88 24.91 -6.20 7.07
N HIS A 89 25.23 -4.98 7.47
CA HIS A 89 26.60 -4.47 7.41
C HIS A 89 27.45 -4.85 8.62
N ASN A 90 26.82 -4.96 9.79
CA ASN A 90 27.53 -5.21 11.04
C ASN A 90 27.45 -6.68 11.45
N ALA A 91 26.25 -7.17 11.80
CA ALA A 91 26.05 -8.56 12.22
C ALA A 91 26.36 -9.55 11.08
N GLY A 92 25.87 -9.25 9.88
CA GLY A 92 26.08 -9.99 8.64
C GLY A 92 27.42 -9.71 7.96
N ARG A 93 28.27 -8.84 8.53
CA ARG A 93 29.63 -8.53 8.06
C ARG A 93 29.70 -8.12 6.58
N SER A 94 28.65 -7.47 6.07
CA SER A 94 28.54 -7.05 4.66
C SER A 94 28.73 -8.22 3.66
N ARG A 95 28.31 -9.43 4.05
CA ARG A 95 28.32 -10.60 3.17
C ARG A 95 27.45 -10.34 1.93
N PRO A 96 28.00 -10.50 0.70
CA PRO A 96 27.25 -10.26 -0.53
C PRO A 96 25.97 -11.09 -0.64
N GLU A 97 25.93 -12.28 -0.05
CA GLU A 97 24.76 -13.16 -0.08
C GLU A 97 23.57 -12.59 0.72
N LEU A 98 23.82 -11.73 1.71
CA LEU A 98 22.77 -11.06 2.49
C LEU A 98 22.24 -9.82 1.78
N THR A 99 23.04 -9.21 0.90
CA THR A 99 22.66 -8.02 0.13
C THR A 99 22.09 -8.34 -1.24
N ALA A 100 22.55 -9.40 -1.90
CA ALA A 100 22.13 -9.75 -3.26
C ALA A 100 20.59 -9.86 -3.40
N PRO A 101 19.85 -10.53 -2.50
CA PRO A 101 18.39 -10.57 -2.55
C PRO A 101 17.70 -9.21 -2.34
N LEU A 102 18.40 -8.25 -1.72
CA LEU A 102 17.89 -6.91 -1.41
C LEU A 102 18.17 -5.89 -2.52
N THR A 103 19.16 -6.16 -3.39
CA THR A 103 19.62 -5.23 -4.44
C THR A 103 19.04 -5.52 -5.82
N HIS A 104 18.48 -6.72 -6.05
CA HIS A 104 17.81 -7.03 -7.30
C HIS A 104 16.43 -6.34 -7.34
N SER A 105 16.40 -5.11 -7.86
CA SER A 105 15.20 -4.61 -8.53
C SER A 105 15.09 -5.35 -9.87
N PRO A 106 13.99 -6.03 -10.18
CA PRO A 106 13.72 -6.49 -11.53
C PRO A 106 13.26 -5.28 -12.35
N THR A 107 14.13 -4.32 -12.56
CA THR A 107 13.90 -3.28 -13.54
C THR A 107 14.99 -3.35 -14.59
N THR A 108 14.53 -3.60 -15.82
CA THR A 108 15.11 -3.23 -17.11
C THR A 108 16.12 -4.11 -17.86
N ASP A 109 16.72 -5.18 -17.32
CA ASP A 109 17.76 -5.89 -18.09
C ASP A 109 17.36 -7.18 -18.83
N GLN A 110 16.17 -7.77 -18.64
CA GLN A 110 15.75 -8.93 -19.45
C GLN A 110 14.23 -9.02 -19.64
N LYS A 111 13.65 -8.20 -20.53
CA LYS A 111 12.46 -8.61 -21.29
C LYS A 111 12.94 -9.50 -22.44
N ASP A 112 13.34 -10.72 -22.11
CA ASP A 112 13.71 -11.71 -23.13
C ASP A 112 12.42 -12.19 -23.80
N ASN A 113 12.27 -11.84 -25.08
CA ASN A 113 11.11 -12.12 -25.91
C ASN A 113 10.99 -13.63 -26.15
N SER A 114 10.25 -14.35 -25.29
CA SER A 114 9.62 -15.61 -25.73
C SER A 114 8.42 -16.02 -24.88
N ALA A 115 7.29 -16.15 -25.58
CA ALA A 115 6.06 -16.88 -25.24
C ALA A 115 5.08 -16.26 -24.21
N MET A 116 4.30 -15.27 -24.66
CA MET A 116 2.85 -15.06 -24.42
C MET A 116 2.43 -13.76 -25.18
N PRO A 117 1.18 -13.58 -25.64
CA PRO A 117 0.82 -12.45 -26.48
C PRO A 117 1.00 -11.14 -25.71
N ALA A 118 1.73 -10.21 -26.31
CA ALA A 118 2.13 -8.93 -25.71
C ALA A 118 0.92 -8.17 -25.14
N LEU A 119 0.82 -8.15 -23.82
CA LEU A 119 0.15 -7.08 -23.10
C LEU A 119 0.94 -5.80 -23.42
N ASN A 120 0.23 -4.72 -23.74
CA ASN A 120 0.75 -3.47 -24.28
C ASN A 120 2.11 -3.03 -23.70
N ASP A 121 2.96 -2.44 -24.55
CA ASP A 121 4.28 -1.91 -24.21
C ASP A 121 4.15 -0.67 -23.32
N THR A 122 3.81 -0.88 -22.06
CA THR A 122 3.70 0.16 -21.03
C THR A 122 4.95 0.17 -20.17
N ASP A 123 5.32 1.34 -19.66
CA ASP A 123 6.54 1.52 -18.85
C ASP A 123 6.41 0.94 -17.43
N PHE A 124 5.19 0.91 -16.87
CA PHE A 124 4.97 0.53 -15.47
C PHE A 124 3.71 -0.31 -15.23
N ASP A 125 3.85 -1.37 -14.43
CA ASP A 125 2.75 -2.19 -13.92
C ASP A 125 2.29 -1.69 -12.53
N VAL A 126 1.00 -1.38 -12.39
CA VAL A 126 0.42 -0.78 -11.17
C VAL A 126 -0.77 -1.56 -10.66
N LEU A 127 -0.75 -1.98 -9.40
CA LEU A 127 -1.85 -2.70 -8.75
C LEU A 127 -2.53 -1.89 -7.64
N PHE A 128 -3.85 -1.72 -7.74
CA PHE A 128 -4.69 -1.10 -6.72
C PHE A 128 -5.47 -2.14 -5.90
N ILE A 129 -5.27 -2.17 -4.59
CA ILE A 129 -5.90 -3.16 -3.71
C ILE A 129 -6.94 -2.47 -2.82
N CYS A 130 -8.14 -3.03 -2.81
CA CYS A 130 -9.10 -2.74 -1.74
C CYS A 130 -9.63 -4.04 -1.13
N SER A 131 -10.60 -3.97 -0.22
CA SER A 131 -11.18 -5.16 0.40
C SER A 131 -12.05 -5.93 -0.60
N GLY A 132 -13.09 -5.29 -1.15
CA GLY A 132 -14.10 -5.97 -1.97
C GLY A 132 -13.89 -5.96 -3.49
N ASN A 133 -12.89 -5.24 -4.00
CA ASN A 133 -12.68 -4.98 -5.44
C ASN A 133 -13.94 -4.59 -6.22
N SER A 134 -14.81 -3.78 -5.61
CA SER A 134 -16.12 -3.44 -6.17
C SER A 134 -16.28 -1.96 -6.54
N ALA A 135 -15.53 -1.06 -5.90
CA ALA A 135 -15.68 0.39 -6.08
C ALA A 135 -14.33 1.14 -6.13
N ARG A 136 -13.66 1.37 -5.00
CA ARG A 136 -12.45 2.21 -4.93
C ARG A 136 -11.30 1.74 -5.82
N SER A 137 -10.92 0.46 -5.76
CA SER A 137 -9.84 -0.02 -6.62
C SER A 137 -10.23 -0.11 -8.10
N ILE A 138 -11.54 -0.23 -8.40
CA ILE A 138 -12.09 -0.18 -9.76
C ILE A 138 -12.01 1.24 -10.31
N PHE A 139 -12.39 2.26 -9.52
CA PHE A 139 -12.15 3.66 -9.86
C PHE A 139 -10.67 3.93 -10.13
N ALA A 140 -9.78 3.41 -9.29
CA ALA A 140 -8.35 3.64 -9.45
C ALA A 140 -7.78 3.00 -10.74
N GLU A 141 -8.19 1.76 -11.05
CA GLU A 141 -7.82 1.07 -12.30
C GLU A 141 -8.28 1.86 -13.53
N ALA A 142 -9.54 2.29 -13.58
CA ALA A 142 -10.08 3.03 -14.71
C ALA A 142 -9.43 4.42 -14.87
N LEU A 143 -9.28 5.16 -13.77
CA LEU A 143 -8.66 6.48 -13.77
C LEU A 143 -7.21 6.42 -14.26
N LEU A 144 -6.42 5.44 -13.82
CA LEU A 144 -5.02 5.33 -14.25
C LEU A 144 -4.91 4.93 -15.72
N ARG A 145 -5.80 4.07 -16.23
CA ARG A 145 -5.83 3.74 -17.67
C ARG A 145 -6.07 4.98 -18.53
N ASP A 146 -7.07 5.78 -18.16
CA ASP A 146 -7.44 7.00 -18.90
C ASP A 146 -6.35 8.08 -18.80
N ILE A 147 -5.93 8.42 -17.57
CA ILE A 147 -4.96 9.49 -17.32
C ILE A 147 -3.55 9.10 -17.79
N GLY A 148 -3.20 7.82 -17.64
CA GLY A 148 -1.88 7.28 -17.93
C GLY A 148 -1.53 7.20 -19.42
N LYS A 149 -2.52 7.22 -20.32
CA LYS A 149 -2.32 7.27 -21.79
C LYS A 149 -1.30 6.27 -22.33
N GLY A 150 -1.34 5.02 -21.83
CA GLY A 150 -0.44 3.94 -22.27
C GLY A 150 0.90 3.88 -21.52
N LYS A 151 1.21 4.83 -20.63
CA LYS A 151 2.40 4.77 -19.77
C LYS A 151 2.30 3.69 -18.68
N PHE A 152 1.08 3.42 -18.21
CA PHE A 152 0.84 2.50 -17.11
C PHE A 152 -0.11 1.39 -17.54
N GLN A 153 0.23 0.17 -17.15
CA GLN A 153 -0.70 -0.94 -17.14
C GLN A 153 -1.32 -1.03 -15.74
N ALA A 154 -2.61 -0.71 -15.65
CA ALA A 154 -3.33 -0.65 -14.38
C ALA A 154 -4.15 -1.93 -14.12
N PHE A 155 -4.00 -2.44 -12.90
CA PHE A 155 -4.73 -3.56 -12.34
C PHE A 155 -5.39 -3.18 -11.02
N SER A 156 -6.40 -3.94 -10.61
CA SER A 156 -6.99 -3.85 -9.28
C SER A 156 -7.22 -5.22 -8.68
N ALA A 157 -7.36 -5.33 -7.37
CA ALA A 157 -7.73 -6.57 -6.72
C ALA A 157 -8.42 -6.35 -5.37
N GLY A 158 -8.96 -7.44 -4.84
CA GLY A 158 -9.64 -7.55 -3.56
C GLY A 158 -8.92 -8.53 -2.66
N THR A 159 -8.84 -8.25 -1.37
CA THR A 159 -8.47 -9.27 -0.37
C THR A 159 -9.66 -10.17 -0.01
N ARG A 160 -10.88 -9.66 -0.16
CA ARG A 160 -12.15 -10.39 -0.02
C ARG A 160 -13.12 -9.93 -1.12
N PRO A 161 -12.79 -10.19 -2.40
CA PRO A 161 -13.53 -9.66 -3.54
C PRO A 161 -14.98 -10.16 -3.53
N GLY A 162 -15.90 -9.28 -3.91
CA GLY A 162 -17.27 -9.68 -4.20
C GLY A 162 -17.35 -10.45 -5.53
N THR A 163 -18.55 -10.94 -5.87
CA THR A 163 -18.82 -11.58 -7.16
C THR A 163 -18.97 -10.57 -8.30
N GLU A 164 -19.50 -9.38 -7.99
CA GLU A 164 -19.84 -8.35 -8.98
C GLU A 164 -19.29 -6.98 -8.59
N LEU A 165 -19.15 -6.12 -9.60
CA LEU A 165 -18.77 -4.72 -9.41
C LEU A 165 -19.95 -3.92 -8.85
N ASN A 166 -19.67 -2.86 -8.09
CA ASN A 166 -20.74 -2.03 -7.54
C ASN A 166 -21.42 -1.21 -8.66
N PRO A 167 -22.76 -1.25 -8.80
CA PRO A 167 -23.46 -0.52 -9.86
C PRO A 167 -23.24 1.00 -9.83
N PHE A 168 -23.18 1.62 -8.66
CA PHE A 168 -22.90 3.06 -8.53
C PHE A 168 -21.48 3.40 -8.99
N ALA A 169 -20.51 2.51 -8.77
CA ALA A 169 -19.16 2.71 -9.28
C ALA A 169 -19.13 2.66 -10.81
N LEU A 170 -19.81 1.68 -11.41
CA LEU A 170 -19.93 1.59 -12.87
C LEU A 170 -20.63 2.82 -13.47
N GLU A 171 -21.71 3.27 -12.85
CA GLU A 171 -22.44 4.46 -13.30
C GLU A 171 -21.56 5.72 -13.27
N VAL A 172 -20.81 5.93 -12.18
CA VAL A 172 -19.88 7.06 -12.08
C VAL A 172 -18.79 6.98 -13.15
N LEU A 173 -18.24 5.80 -13.42
CA LEU A 173 -17.24 5.61 -14.47
C LEU A 173 -17.80 5.91 -15.86
N VAL A 174 -18.93 5.32 -16.21
CA VAL A 174 -19.58 5.53 -17.52
C VAL A 174 -19.96 6.99 -17.73
N ARG A 175 -20.53 7.66 -16.72
CA ARG A 175 -20.88 9.09 -16.79
C ARG A 175 -19.66 10.00 -17.00
N ASN A 176 -18.48 9.56 -16.55
CA ASN A 176 -17.23 10.29 -16.75
C ASN A 176 -16.46 9.84 -18.01
N GLY A 177 -17.05 8.98 -18.86
CA GLY A 177 -16.47 8.57 -20.14
C GLY A 177 -15.44 7.44 -20.07
N HIS A 178 -15.34 6.74 -18.93
CA HIS A 178 -14.41 5.62 -18.80
C HIS A 178 -14.93 4.35 -19.47
N ASP A 179 -14.03 3.62 -20.14
CA ASP A 179 -14.31 2.26 -20.57
C ASP A 179 -14.26 1.30 -19.37
N VAL A 180 -15.39 0.63 -19.12
CA VAL A 180 -15.54 -0.38 -18.07
C VAL A 180 -15.53 -1.81 -18.61
N SER A 181 -15.33 -1.97 -19.92
CA SER A 181 -15.27 -3.28 -20.56
C SER A 181 -14.11 -4.12 -19.98
N GLY A 182 -14.38 -5.40 -19.73
CA GLY A 182 -13.40 -6.33 -19.18
C GLY A 182 -13.04 -6.11 -17.70
N MET A 183 -13.58 -5.10 -17.03
CA MET A 183 -13.41 -4.93 -15.59
C MET A 183 -14.19 -6.00 -14.84
N ARG A 184 -13.56 -6.59 -13.82
CA ARG A 184 -14.17 -7.60 -12.95
C ARG A 184 -13.57 -7.56 -11.55
N SER A 185 -14.33 -8.06 -10.60
CA SER A 185 -13.87 -8.32 -9.24
C SER A 185 -12.94 -9.56 -9.24
N LYS A 186 -11.78 -9.43 -8.62
CA LYS A 186 -10.70 -10.44 -8.65
C LYS A 186 -9.91 -10.47 -7.34
N HIS A 187 -9.42 -11.65 -6.98
CA HIS A 187 -8.67 -11.82 -5.73
C HIS A 187 -7.19 -11.46 -5.91
N ILE A 188 -6.58 -10.88 -4.88
CA ILE A 188 -5.17 -10.45 -4.87
C ILE A 188 -4.19 -11.59 -5.22
N SER A 189 -4.53 -12.84 -4.87
CA SER A 189 -3.70 -14.02 -5.17
C SER A 189 -3.52 -14.25 -6.67
N GLU A 190 -4.43 -13.75 -7.52
CA GLU A 190 -4.28 -13.83 -8.97
C GLU A 190 -3.01 -13.12 -9.45
N PHE A 191 -2.52 -12.12 -8.71
CA PHE A 191 -1.30 -11.37 -9.06
C PHE A 191 -0.05 -11.87 -8.33
N GLN A 192 -0.19 -12.89 -7.48
CA GLN A 192 0.92 -13.50 -6.74
C GLN A 192 1.35 -14.84 -7.34
N ALA A 193 0.60 -15.36 -8.32
CA ALA A 193 0.91 -16.61 -8.99
C ALA A 193 2.15 -16.49 -9.90
N PRO A 194 2.89 -17.59 -10.12
CA PRO A 194 3.98 -17.61 -11.10
C PRO A 194 3.49 -17.22 -12.51
N GLY A 195 4.30 -16.43 -13.23
CA GLY A 195 3.99 -15.98 -14.59
C GLY A 195 3.09 -14.74 -14.66
N MET A 196 2.69 -14.18 -13.52
CA MET A 196 1.95 -12.93 -13.46
C MET A 196 2.90 -11.73 -13.55
N PRO A 197 2.42 -10.55 -14.01
CA PRO A 197 3.23 -9.34 -14.08
C PRO A 197 3.88 -9.00 -12.74
N VAL A 198 5.15 -8.60 -12.78
CA VAL A 198 5.86 -8.10 -11.61
C VAL A 198 5.52 -6.62 -11.46
N MET A 199 4.85 -6.27 -10.38
CA MET A 199 4.38 -4.91 -10.18
C MET A 199 5.54 -3.96 -9.86
N ASP A 200 5.53 -2.78 -10.48
CA ASP A 200 6.40 -1.66 -10.09
C ASP A 200 5.80 -0.89 -8.92
N PHE A 201 4.47 -0.80 -8.87
CA PHE A 201 3.73 -0.09 -7.83
C PHE A 201 2.56 -0.89 -7.28
N VAL A 202 2.37 -0.84 -5.96
CA VAL A 202 1.21 -1.43 -5.29
C VAL A 202 0.59 -0.45 -4.29
N PHE A 203 -0.66 -0.07 -4.53
CA PHE A 203 -1.37 0.89 -3.70
C PHE A 203 -2.55 0.25 -2.98
N THR A 204 -2.64 0.40 -1.66
CA THR A 204 -3.84 0.05 -0.91
C THR A 204 -4.75 1.28 -0.80
N VAL A 205 -6.00 1.18 -1.26
CA VAL A 205 -6.95 2.32 -1.28
C VAL A 205 -8.04 2.23 -0.20
N CYS A 206 -7.93 1.25 0.70
CA CYS A 206 -8.79 1.15 1.89
C CYS A 206 -8.04 0.60 3.09
N ASP A 207 -8.39 1.10 4.27
CA ASP A 207 -7.73 0.75 5.54
C ASP A 207 -7.85 -0.74 5.86
N THR A 208 -8.97 -1.38 5.51
CA THR A 208 -9.15 -2.83 5.68
C THR A 208 -8.09 -3.64 4.93
N ALA A 209 -7.77 -3.26 3.69
CA ALA A 209 -6.76 -3.96 2.90
C ALA A 209 -5.35 -3.70 3.43
N ALA A 210 -5.08 -2.48 3.94
CA ALA A 210 -3.81 -2.18 4.61
C ALA A 210 -3.66 -2.89 5.96
N ASN A 211 -4.77 -3.20 6.63
CA ASN A 211 -4.78 -3.90 7.92
C ASN A 211 -4.59 -5.40 7.77
N GLU A 212 -4.98 -5.99 6.64
CA GLU A 212 -4.81 -7.41 6.37
C GLU A 212 -3.36 -7.77 6.03
N GLU A 213 -2.95 -8.96 6.45
CA GLU A 213 -1.63 -9.47 6.14
C GLU A 213 -1.56 -9.91 4.68
N CYS A 214 -0.65 -9.30 3.92
CA CYS A 214 -0.34 -9.69 2.55
C CYS A 214 1.11 -10.20 2.51
N PRO A 215 1.39 -11.32 1.81
CA PRO A 215 2.76 -11.73 1.50
C PRO A 215 3.54 -10.60 0.80
N PRO A 216 4.88 -10.56 0.95
CA PRO A 216 5.71 -9.63 0.17
C PRO A 216 5.49 -9.82 -1.33
N TRP A 217 5.45 -8.71 -2.05
CA TRP A 217 5.33 -8.72 -3.51
C TRP A 217 6.67 -9.08 -4.17
N PRO A 218 6.65 -9.96 -5.19
CA PRO A 218 7.81 -10.17 -6.05
C PRO A 218 8.32 -8.83 -6.61
N GLY A 219 9.64 -8.70 -6.76
CA GLY A 219 10.27 -7.52 -7.32
C GLY A 219 10.34 -6.28 -6.44
N GLN A 220 9.76 -6.31 -5.24
CA GLN A 220 9.76 -5.19 -4.30
C GLN A 220 9.20 -3.91 -4.95
N PRO A 221 7.89 -3.85 -5.27
CA PRO A 221 7.27 -2.63 -5.76
C PRO A 221 7.42 -1.47 -4.77
N ILE A 222 7.32 -0.25 -5.28
CA ILE A 222 7.03 0.93 -4.45
C ILE A 222 5.60 0.79 -3.97
N THR A 223 5.40 0.83 -2.66
CA THR A 223 4.08 0.64 -2.06
C THR A 223 3.56 1.93 -1.45
N GLY A 224 2.24 2.08 -1.35
CA GLY A 224 1.64 3.22 -0.68
C GLY A 224 0.25 2.92 -0.16
N HIS A 225 -0.13 3.62 0.92
CA HIS A 225 -1.50 3.57 1.47
C HIS A 225 -2.23 4.88 1.21
N TRP A 226 -3.27 4.82 0.38
CA TRP A 226 -4.14 5.93 0.02
C TRP A 226 -5.54 5.69 0.56
N GLY A 227 -5.64 5.53 1.89
CA GLY A 227 -6.90 5.28 2.58
C GLY A 227 -8.00 6.27 2.19
N LEU A 228 -9.16 5.72 1.84
CA LEU A 228 -10.37 6.46 1.50
C LEU A 228 -11.57 5.84 2.22
N PRO A 229 -12.52 6.68 2.71
CA PRO A 229 -13.79 6.21 3.23
C PRO A 229 -14.46 5.25 2.26
N ASP A 230 -15.15 4.24 2.79
CA ASP A 230 -15.85 3.26 1.96
C ASP A 230 -17.21 3.82 1.52
N PRO A 231 -17.38 4.19 0.23
CA PRO A 231 -18.66 4.72 -0.23
C PRO A 231 -19.78 3.67 -0.14
N VAL A 232 -19.43 2.38 -0.14
CA VAL A 232 -20.40 1.27 -0.05
C VAL A 232 -21.04 1.17 1.34
N LYS A 233 -20.35 1.65 2.38
CA LYS A 233 -20.86 1.62 3.77
C LYS A 233 -21.79 2.79 4.10
N VAL A 234 -21.94 3.76 3.20
CA VAL A 234 -22.81 4.92 3.41
C VAL A 234 -24.27 4.47 3.30
N THR A 235 -25.03 4.71 4.37
CA THR A 235 -26.47 4.50 4.43
C THR A 235 -27.20 5.82 4.18
N GLY A 236 -28.47 5.74 3.74
CA GLY A 236 -29.27 6.92 3.42
C GLY A 236 -29.88 6.86 2.02
N THR A 237 -30.26 8.04 1.53
CA THR A 237 -30.84 8.26 0.20
C THR A 237 -29.85 7.95 -0.92
N ASP A 238 -30.34 7.71 -2.13
CA ASP A 238 -29.48 7.47 -3.29
C ASP A 238 -28.63 8.69 -3.65
N ALA A 239 -29.10 9.91 -3.31
CA ALA A 239 -28.32 11.13 -3.45
C ALA A 239 -27.12 11.16 -2.50
N GLU A 240 -27.29 10.76 -1.24
CA GLU A 240 -26.20 10.68 -0.26
C GLU A 240 -25.18 9.61 -0.63
N LYS A 241 -25.65 8.44 -1.08
CA LYS A 241 -24.76 7.41 -1.63
C LYS A 241 -24.01 7.91 -2.86
N GLY A 242 -24.72 8.48 -3.82
CA GLY A 242 -24.13 9.04 -5.04
C GLY A 242 -23.06 10.09 -4.75
N LEU A 243 -23.29 10.96 -3.76
CA LEU A 243 -22.31 11.93 -3.29
C LEU A 243 -21.04 11.25 -2.74
N ALA A 244 -21.18 10.20 -1.92
CA ALA A 244 -20.04 9.46 -1.39
C ALA A 244 -19.20 8.79 -2.50
N PHE A 245 -19.85 8.20 -3.50
CA PHE A 245 -19.15 7.64 -4.67
C PHE A 245 -18.43 8.73 -5.49
N ALA A 246 -19.09 9.88 -5.71
CA ALA A 246 -18.50 11.01 -6.42
C ALA A 246 -17.28 11.59 -5.68
N GLN A 247 -17.35 11.70 -4.36
CA GLN A 247 -16.23 12.13 -3.52
C GLN A 247 -15.05 11.15 -3.60
N ALA A 248 -15.30 9.85 -3.45
CA ALA A 248 -14.26 8.82 -3.56
C ALA A 248 -13.58 8.84 -4.95
N TYR A 249 -14.37 9.01 -6.02
CA TYR A 249 -13.85 9.16 -7.38
C TYR A 249 -12.99 10.42 -7.53
N ALA A 250 -13.45 11.57 -7.03
CA ALA A 250 -12.73 12.84 -7.11
C ALA A 250 -11.39 12.80 -6.35
N ASP A 251 -11.37 12.20 -5.16
CA ASP A 251 -10.16 12.03 -4.37
C ASP A 251 -9.14 11.12 -5.06
N LEU A 252 -9.58 9.99 -5.61
CA LEU A 252 -8.72 9.10 -6.40
C LEU A 252 -8.19 9.80 -7.65
N ARG A 253 -9.05 10.52 -8.37
CA ARG A 253 -8.64 11.26 -9.58
C ARG A 253 -7.56 12.28 -9.27
N ARG A 254 -7.67 13.02 -8.16
CA ARG A 254 -6.64 13.96 -7.72
C ARG A 254 -5.30 13.27 -7.44
N ARG A 255 -5.31 12.17 -6.68
CA ARG A 255 -4.10 11.41 -6.34
C ARG A 255 -3.45 10.77 -7.58
N ILE A 256 -4.26 10.14 -8.43
CA ILE A 256 -3.79 9.45 -9.63
C ILE A 256 -3.26 10.44 -10.68
N SER A 257 -3.91 11.58 -10.88
CA SER A 257 -3.38 12.65 -11.75
C SER A 257 -2.01 13.13 -11.29
N ALA A 258 -1.84 13.32 -9.97
CA ALA A 258 -0.56 13.74 -9.42
C ALA A 258 0.51 12.64 -9.52
N PHE A 259 0.13 11.37 -9.32
CA PHE A 259 1.01 10.21 -9.53
C PHE A 259 1.47 10.08 -10.98
N ALA A 260 0.54 10.12 -11.94
CA ALA A 260 0.85 10.00 -13.36
C ALA A 260 1.76 11.13 -13.88
N ALA A 261 1.71 12.30 -13.23
CA ALA A 261 2.55 13.46 -13.54
C ALA A 261 3.93 13.45 -12.88
N LEU A 262 4.29 12.43 -12.09
CA LEU A 262 5.62 12.36 -11.47
C LEU A 262 6.73 12.23 -12.53
N PRO A 263 7.90 12.85 -12.32
CA PRO A 263 9.02 12.77 -13.25
C PRO A 263 9.85 11.49 -13.02
N PHE A 264 9.28 10.33 -13.36
CA PHE A 264 9.85 8.99 -13.11
C PHE A 264 11.30 8.83 -13.60
N GLU A 265 11.66 9.41 -14.75
CA GLU A 265 13.03 9.35 -15.32
C GLU A 265 14.10 10.02 -14.45
N THR A 266 13.70 10.92 -13.55
CA THR A 266 14.64 11.73 -12.74
C THR A 266 14.62 11.37 -11.27
N LEU A 267 13.60 10.64 -10.82
CA LEU A 267 13.44 10.29 -9.41
C LEU A 267 14.11 8.95 -9.14
N ASN A 268 15.06 8.93 -8.22
CA ASN A 268 15.51 7.67 -7.65
C ASN A 268 14.40 7.02 -6.82
N ARG A 269 14.54 5.73 -6.51
CA ARG A 269 13.53 4.93 -5.82
C ARG A 269 13.10 5.50 -4.46
N VAL A 270 14.04 6.09 -3.70
CA VAL A 270 13.76 6.70 -2.38
C VAL A 270 12.94 7.99 -2.54
N ALA A 271 13.32 8.84 -3.50
CA ALA A 271 12.58 10.06 -3.81
C ALA A 271 11.18 9.73 -4.34
N LEU A 272 11.06 8.69 -5.17
CA LEU A 272 9.79 8.22 -5.71
C LEU A 272 8.87 7.67 -4.61
N GLN A 273 9.38 6.85 -3.69
CA GLN A 273 8.66 6.42 -2.49
C GLN A 273 8.16 7.62 -1.68
N THR A 274 9.03 8.61 -1.44
CA THR A 274 8.66 9.82 -0.70
C THR A 274 7.53 10.59 -1.37
N ARG A 275 7.53 10.68 -2.71
CA ARG A 275 6.43 11.32 -3.47
C ARG A 275 5.14 10.52 -3.37
N VAL A 276 5.20 9.20 -3.50
CA VAL A 276 4.05 8.29 -3.33
C VAL A 276 3.41 8.45 -1.95
N ASP A 277 4.23 8.53 -0.91
CA ASP A 277 3.77 8.71 0.47
C ASP A 277 3.00 10.03 0.64
N GLN A 278 3.54 11.13 0.08
CA GLN A 278 2.90 12.45 0.12
C GLN A 278 1.55 12.49 -0.59
N LEU A 279 1.34 11.67 -1.62
CA LEU A 279 0.04 11.55 -2.29
C LEU A 279 -1.02 10.90 -1.39
N GLY A 280 -0.59 10.11 -0.40
CA GLY A 280 -1.46 9.53 0.61
C GLY A 280 -1.97 10.52 1.66
N ASP A 281 -1.30 11.68 1.82
CA ASP A 281 -1.67 12.68 2.82
C ASP A 281 -3.12 13.15 2.61
N LYS A 282 -3.86 13.26 3.72
CA LYS A 282 -5.15 13.93 3.71
C LYS A 282 -4.90 15.41 3.42
N ALA A 283 -5.71 16.00 2.54
CA ALA A 283 -5.66 17.45 2.33
C ALA A 283 -5.83 18.12 3.69
N LYS A 284 -4.89 18.97 4.09
CA LYS A 284 -5.06 19.82 5.27
C LYS A 284 -6.19 20.80 4.95
N THR A 285 -7.39 20.50 5.41
CA THR A 285 -8.51 21.46 5.48
C THR A 285 -8.21 22.53 6.51
#